data_AF-A0A640NPC4-F1
#
_entry.id   AF-A0A640NPC4-F1
#
_cell.length_a   1.000
_cell.length_b   1.000
_cell.length_c   1.000
_cell.angle_alpha   90.00
_cell.angle_beta   90.00
_cell.angle_gamma   90.00
#
_symmetry.space_group_name_H-M   'P 1'
#
loop_
_entity.id
_entity.type
_entity.pdbx_description
1 polymer ?
#
loop_
_entity_poly.entity_id
_entity_poly.type
_entity_poly.pdbx_seq_one_letter_code
_entity_poly.pdbx_strand_id
1 'polypeptide(L)'
;MKKIKYFISMLVLIVTFAACGTKEVKPDYTTNEAETALNNGEDLTGKTVQFTVDKYVPDGSLGYTIQTGEHLNFISTENPNVKSGDTVIAKIKKVENLMGSWIITFDKK
;
A
#
# COMPACT_ATOMS: atom_id res chain seq x y z
N MET A 1 48.36 -38.13 26.87
CA MET A 1 48.34 -36.66 26.69
C MET A 1 46.98 -36.22 26.09
N LYS A 2 45.82 -36.50 26.69
CA LYS A 2 45.03 -35.66 27.64
C LYS A 2 44.89 -34.13 27.40
N LYS A 3 45.28 -33.56 26.26
CA LYS A 3 45.06 -32.11 25.99
C LYS A 3 44.57 -31.75 24.57
N ILE A 4 43.81 -32.63 23.91
CA ILE A 4 43.21 -32.35 22.58
C ILE A 4 41.70 -32.62 22.66
N LYS A 5 40.99 -31.97 23.60
CA LYS A 5 39.52 -32.09 23.73
C LYS A 5 38.81 -30.76 24.05
N TYR A 6 39.50 -29.62 23.97
CA TYR A 6 38.95 -28.31 24.34
C TYR A 6 39.26 -27.20 23.33
N PHE A 7 39.13 -27.51 22.05
CA PHE A 7 38.85 -26.52 21.00
C PHE A 7 37.48 -26.93 20.42
N ILE A 8 36.44 -27.02 21.24
CA ILE A 8 35.60 -25.86 21.59
C ILE A 8 35.37 -25.06 20.31
N SER A 9 34.37 -25.48 19.53
CA SER A 9 33.01 -24.98 19.75
C SER A 9 32.95 -23.47 19.52
N MET A 10 33.37 -23.02 18.33
CA MET A 10 33.14 -21.64 17.92
C MET A 10 33.18 -21.50 16.39
N LEU A 11 32.52 -22.39 15.66
CA LEU A 11 32.29 -22.15 14.23
C LEU A 11 31.01 -22.82 13.73
N VAL A 12 29.96 -22.72 14.54
CA VAL A 12 28.58 -22.92 14.10
C VAL A 12 27.80 -21.74 14.66
N LEU A 13 28.26 -20.52 14.36
CA LEU A 13 27.38 -19.37 14.47
C LEU A 13 26.49 -19.41 13.24
N ILE A 14 25.42 -20.18 13.41
CA ILE A 14 24.20 -20.16 12.62
C ILE A 14 23.86 -18.69 12.36
N VAL A 15 24.21 -18.19 11.19
CA VAL A 15 23.60 -17.00 10.63
C VAL A 15 22.25 -17.46 10.08
N THR A 16 21.35 -17.86 10.98
CA THR A 16 19.93 -17.71 10.68
C THR A 16 19.71 -16.21 10.71
N PHE A 17 19.87 -15.57 9.56
CA PHE A 17 19.03 -14.42 9.26
C PHE A 17 17.60 -14.95 9.42
N ALA A 18 17.03 -14.76 10.61
CA ALA A 18 15.60 -14.65 10.74
C ALA A 18 15.26 -13.52 9.79
N ALA A 19 14.87 -13.87 8.56
CA ALA A 19 14.15 -12.97 7.70
C ALA A 19 12.99 -12.51 8.56
N CYS A 20 13.12 -11.28 9.10
CA CYS A 20 12.03 -10.59 9.76
C CYS A 20 10.93 -10.59 8.71
N GLY A 21 10.00 -11.53 8.85
CA GLY A 21 8.89 -11.71 7.94
C GLY A 21 7.97 -10.51 8.07
N THR A 22 8.32 -9.41 7.40
CA THR A 22 7.32 -8.49 6.90
C THR A 22 6.43 -9.34 6.01
N LYS A 23 5.27 -9.73 6.55
CA LYS A 23 4.21 -10.33 5.74
C LYS A 23 3.94 -9.34 4.62
N GLU A 24 4.37 -9.70 3.42
CA GLU A 24 4.12 -8.89 2.24
C GLU A 24 2.60 -8.73 2.10
N VAL A 25 2.12 -7.50 2.23
CA VAL A 25 0.70 -7.21 2.08
C VAL A 25 0.42 -7.26 0.59
N LYS A 26 -0.07 -8.41 0.11
CA LYS A 26 -0.54 -8.53 -1.27
C LYS A 26 -1.82 -7.70 -1.42
N PRO A 27 -1.87 -6.69 -2.29
CA PRO A 27 -3.09 -5.93 -2.54
C PRO A 27 -4.13 -6.79 -3.26
N ASP A 28 -5.42 -6.47 -3.07
CA ASP A 28 -6.51 -7.12 -3.79
C ASP A 28 -6.56 -6.67 -5.26
N TYR A 29 -6.22 -5.40 -5.53
CA TYR A 29 -6.24 -4.78 -6.86
C TYR A 29 -5.01 -3.91 -7.12
N THR A 30 -4.59 -3.83 -8.37
CA THR A 30 -3.79 -2.74 -8.93
C THR A 30 -4.67 -1.53 -9.30
N THR A 31 -4.07 -0.38 -9.63
CA THR A 31 -4.80 0.81 -10.12
C THR A 31 -5.79 0.47 -11.25
N ASN A 32 -5.31 -0.19 -12.31
CA ASN A 32 -6.11 -0.47 -13.50
C ASN A 32 -7.25 -1.45 -13.22
N GLU A 33 -7.00 -2.46 -12.38
CA GLU A 33 -8.03 -3.42 -11.98
C GLU A 33 -9.10 -2.76 -11.11
N ALA A 34 -8.70 -1.89 -10.18
CA ALA A 34 -9.65 -1.14 -9.35
C ALA A 34 -10.52 -0.22 -10.20
N GLU A 35 -9.93 0.54 -11.13
CA GLU A 35 -10.68 1.43 -12.02
C GLU A 35 -11.64 0.65 -12.93
N THR A 36 -11.19 -0.47 -13.49
CA THR A 36 -12.05 -1.34 -14.31
C THR A 36 -13.22 -1.90 -13.49
N ALA A 37 -12.97 -2.39 -12.28
CA ALA A 37 -14.01 -2.93 -11.42
C ALA A 37 -15.04 -1.87 -11.03
N LEU A 38 -14.59 -0.66 -10.66
CA LEU A 38 -15.49 0.47 -10.37
C LEU A 38 -16.33 0.86 -11.60
N ASN A 39 -15.72 0.93 -12.78
CA ASN A 39 -16.43 1.21 -14.03
C ASN A 39 -17.46 0.13 -14.40
N ASN A 40 -17.25 -1.12 -13.95
CA ASN A 40 -18.21 -2.21 -14.09
C ASN A 40 -19.31 -2.21 -13.02
N GLY A 41 -19.28 -1.28 -12.06
CA GLY A 41 -20.25 -1.15 -10.98
C GLY A 41 -19.99 -2.06 -9.78
N GLU A 42 -18.77 -2.58 -9.63
CA GLU A 42 -18.40 -3.39 -8.46
C GLU A 42 -18.19 -2.50 -7.21
N ASP A 43 -18.55 -3.04 -6.05
CA ASP A 43 -18.25 -2.42 -4.75
C ASP A 43 -16.88 -2.91 -4.23
N LEU A 44 -15.93 -1.98 -4.12
CA LEU A 44 -14.59 -2.26 -3.62
C LEU A 44 -14.41 -1.90 -2.13
N THR A 45 -15.49 -1.61 -1.40
CA THR A 45 -15.42 -1.29 0.02
C THR A 45 -14.73 -2.40 0.82
N GLY A 46 -13.72 -2.01 1.62
CA GLY A 46 -12.92 -2.91 2.42
C GLY A 46 -11.77 -3.61 1.69
N LYS A 47 -11.70 -3.50 0.36
CA LYS A 47 -10.59 -4.02 -0.46
C LYS A 47 -9.37 -3.11 -0.42
N THR A 48 -8.23 -3.67 -0.79
CA THR A 48 -6.95 -2.96 -0.87
C THR A 48 -6.53 -2.73 -2.31
N VAL A 49 -6.08 -1.50 -2.60
CA VAL A 49 -5.57 -1.11 -3.91
C VAL A 49 -4.13 -0.65 -3.77
N GLN A 50 -3.24 -1.21 -4.58
CA GLN A 50 -1.89 -0.68 -4.75
C GLN A 50 -1.84 0.24 -5.97
N PHE A 51 -1.31 1.44 -5.78
CA PHE A 51 -1.15 2.44 -6.84
C PHE A 51 0.12 3.27 -6.68
N THR A 52 0.54 3.89 -7.77
CA THR A 52 1.56 4.93 -7.77
C THR A 52 0.89 6.29 -7.70
N VAL A 53 1.40 7.20 -6.88
CA VAL A 53 0.91 8.58 -6.79
C VAL A 53 1.29 9.32 -8.06
N ASP A 54 0.33 9.57 -8.95
CA ASP A 54 0.59 10.36 -10.16
C ASP A 54 0.64 11.85 -9.81
N LYS A 55 -0.37 12.32 -9.07
CA LYS A 55 -0.43 13.69 -8.57
C LYS A 55 -0.92 13.75 -7.13
N TYR A 56 -0.25 14.55 -6.32
CA TYR A 56 -0.68 14.88 -4.97
C TYR A 56 -1.12 16.34 -4.91
N VAL A 57 -2.37 16.56 -4.48
CA VAL A 57 -2.95 17.89 -4.28
C VAL A 57 -3.22 18.07 -2.78
N PRO A 58 -2.31 18.74 -2.05
CA PRO A 58 -2.58 19.09 -0.66
C PRO A 58 -3.63 20.20 -0.57
N ASP A 59 -4.40 20.20 0.52
CA ASP A 59 -5.33 21.29 0.88
C ASP A 59 -6.38 21.63 -0.21
N GLY A 60 -6.94 20.60 -0.85
CA GLY A 60 -8.08 20.74 -1.76
C GLY A 60 -9.41 20.90 -1.03
N SER A 61 -10.47 21.28 -1.74
CA SER A 61 -11.82 21.43 -1.17
C SER A 61 -12.41 20.14 -0.58
N LEU A 62 -11.89 18.98 -1.00
CA LEU A 62 -12.24 17.66 -0.46
C LEU A 62 -11.22 17.15 0.58
N GLY A 63 -10.16 17.92 0.86
CA GLY A 63 -9.01 17.50 1.66
C GLY A 63 -7.79 17.15 0.81
N TYR A 64 -6.93 16.30 1.35
CA TYR A 64 -5.73 15.81 0.66
C TYR A 64 -6.13 14.81 -0.42
N THR A 65 -5.84 15.14 -1.68
CA THR A 65 -6.22 14.30 -2.83
C THR A 65 -4.99 13.69 -3.47
N ILE A 66 -5.04 12.37 -3.67
CA ILE A 66 -4.09 11.61 -4.47
C ILE A 66 -4.80 11.17 -5.74
N GLN A 67 -4.31 11.64 -6.89
CA GLN A 67 -4.81 11.23 -8.20
C GLN A 67 -3.95 10.11 -8.75
N THR A 68 -4.61 9.10 -9.30
CA THR A 68 -3.97 7.99 -10.00
C THR A 68 -4.91 7.42 -11.06
N GLY A 69 -4.37 6.69 -12.03
CA GLY A 69 -5.18 6.13 -13.12
C GLY A 69 -5.81 7.25 -13.97
N GLU A 70 -6.89 6.94 -14.66
CA GLU A 70 -7.58 7.93 -15.49
C GLU A 70 -8.50 8.83 -14.65
N HIS A 71 -9.20 8.24 -13.67
CA HIS A 71 -10.30 8.89 -12.96
C HIS A 71 -10.34 8.63 -11.44
N LEU A 72 -9.30 8.04 -10.84
CA LEU A 72 -9.29 7.73 -9.40
C LEU A 72 -8.76 8.90 -8.55
N ASN A 73 -9.51 9.26 -7.51
CA ASN A 73 -9.17 10.32 -6.57
C ASN A 73 -9.28 9.78 -5.13
N PHE A 74 -8.15 9.45 -4.52
CA PHE A 74 -8.07 8.99 -3.14
C PHE A 74 -8.00 10.20 -2.20
N ILE A 75 -9.00 10.35 -1.34
CA ILE A 75 -9.22 11.50 -0.46
C ILE A 75 -8.93 11.13 0.99
N SER A 76 -8.15 11.98 1.66
CA SER A 76 -7.88 11.90 3.09
C SER A 76 -8.14 13.23 3.78
N THR A 77 -8.69 13.18 5.00
CA THR A 77 -8.85 14.36 5.87
C THR A 77 -7.56 14.72 6.58
N GLU A 78 -6.64 13.78 6.73
CA GLU A 78 -5.31 13.96 7.34
C GLU A 78 -4.22 13.84 6.28
N ASN A 79 -3.09 14.51 6.47
CA ASN A 79 -1.99 14.47 5.51
C ASN A 79 -1.44 13.03 5.39
N PRO A 80 -1.58 12.36 4.23
CA PRO A 80 -1.14 10.97 4.06
C PRO A 80 0.39 10.81 3.98
N ASN A 81 1.14 11.92 4.02
CA ASN A 81 2.60 12.00 3.90
C ASN A 81 3.11 11.20 2.68
N VAL A 82 2.68 11.63 1.49
CA VAL A 82 3.08 11.05 0.20
C VAL A 82 3.51 12.16 -0.77
N LYS A 83 4.22 11.77 -1.82
CA LYS A 83 4.57 12.61 -2.96
C LYS A 83 4.38 11.82 -4.27
N SER A 84 4.38 12.53 -5.40
CA SER A 84 4.34 11.88 -6.72
C SER A 84 5.48 10.86 -6.87
N GLY A 85 5.14 9.70 -7.45
CA GLY A 85 6.03 8.56 -7.64
C GLY A 85 6.07 7.58 -6.46
N ASP A 86 5.50 7.91 -5.30
CA ASP A 86 5.40 6.95 -4.20
C ASP A 86 4.42 5.81 -4.56
N THR A 87 4.72 4.59 -4.13
CA THR A 87 3.78 3.47 -4.17
C THR A 87 3.05 3.35 -2.84
N VAL A 88 1.72 3.24 -2.89
CA VAL A 88 0.84 3.20 -1.72
C VAL A 88 -0.08 2.00 -1.82
N ILE A 89 -0.33 1.32 -0.69
CA ILE A 89 -1.43 0.38 -0.55
C ILE A 89 -2.50 1.04 0.33
N ALA A 90 -3.69 1.23 -0.24
CA ALA A 90 -4.81 1.88 0.43
C ALA A 90 -5.96 0.88 0.64
N LYS A 91 -6.55 0.86 1.83
CA LYS A 91 -7.80 0.15 2.08
C LYS A 91 -8.98 1.09 1.82
N ILE A 92 -9.85 0.73 0.89
CA ILE A 92 -11.04 1.53 0.54
C ILE A 92 -12.04 1.50 1.69
N LYS A 93 -12.50 2.67 2.12
CA LYS A 93 -13.57 2.84 3.11
C LYS A 93 -14.91 3.20 2.47
N LYS A 94 -14.88 4.00 1.41
CA LYS A 94 -16.06 4.49 0.71
C LYS A 94 -15.69 4.88 -0.71
N VAL A 95 -16.60 4.64 -1.66
CA VAL A 95 -16.47 5.08 -3.05
C VAL A 95 -17.73 5.84 -3.46
N GLU A 96 -17.54 6.95 -4.16
CA GLU A 96 -18.61 7.75 -4.77
C GLU A 96 -18.23 8.07 -6.22
N ASN A 97 -19.21 8.09 -7.14
CA ASN A 97 -18.99 8.59 -8.49
C ASN A 97 -19.47 10.04 -8.57
N LEU A 98 -18.61 10.95 -9.00
CA LEU A 98 -18.95 12.33 -9.28
C LEU A 98 -18.58 12.66 -10.72
N MET A 99 -19.58 12.72 -11.59
CA MET A 99 -19.43 13.10 -13.00
C MET A 99 -18.36 12.26 -13.74
N GLY A 100 -18.30 10.96 -13.48
CA GLY A 100 -17.32 10.06 -14.12
C GLY A 100 -15.97 9.97 -13.39
N SER A 101 -15.75 10.73 -12.31
CA SER A 101 -14.60 10.58 -11.43
C SER A 101 -14.96 9.75 -10.19
N TRP A 102 -14.05 8.88 -9.77
CA TRP A 102 -14.19 8.07 -8.56
C TRP A 102 -13.56 8.79 -7.37
N ILE A 103 -14.38 9.15 -6.38
CA ILE A 103 -13.97 9.77 -5.13
C ILE A 103 -13.89 8.67 -4.07
N ILE A 104 -12.68 8.40 -3.57
CA ILE A 104 -12.37 7.23 -2.77
C ILE A 104 -11.84 7.67 -1.41
N THR A 105 -12.58 7.43 -0.34
CA THR A 105 -12.06 7.60 1.04
C THR A 105 -11.30 6.34 1.43
N PHE A 106 -10.13 6.48 2.07
CA PHE A 106 -9.25 5.33 2.35
C PHE A 106 -8.54 5.40 3.71
N ASP A 107 -8.00 4.27 4.14
CA ASP A 107 -6.95 4.17 5.16
C ASP A 107 -5.64 3.74 4.50
N LYS A 108 -4.54 4.41 4.83
CA LYS A 108 -3.19 3.97 4.42
C LYS A 108 -2.80 2.74 5.24
N LYS A 109 -2.33 1.68 4.59
CA LYS A 109 -1.84 0.45 5.23
C LYS A 109 -0.37 0.53 5.60
#